data_AF-A0A957QL34-F1
#
_entry.id   AF-A0A957QL34-F1
#
_cell.length_a   1.000
_cell.length_b   1.000
_cell.length_c   1.000
_cell.angle_alpha   90.00
_cell.angle_beta   90.00
_cell.angle_gamma   90.00
#
_symmetry.space_group_name_H-M   'P 1'
#
loop_
_entity.id
_entity.type
_entity.pdbx_description
1 polymer ?
#
loop_
_entity_poly.entity_id
_entity_poly.type
_entity_poly.pdbx_seq_one_letter_code
_entity_poly.pdbx_strand_id
1 'polypeptide(L)'
;PAEQRVPNDLALQGEGAMLLITGSNMAGKSTFLRTIGLNLVVALAGGPVAGQAFRAAPMRLFSSIRVTDSVTDGISYFYAEVRRLRALLDAIDDDQPLFFLIDEIFRGTNNEERRLGSEALIRALSRSSASGLISTHDLGLVGLADEIPTLQNFHFRDEIEGDRMLFDYRLRPGPSPTTNALHIMRTAGLPVPERTGR
;
A
#
# COMPACT_ATOMS: atom_id res chain seq x y z
N PRO A 1 20.91 6.88 -4.55
CA PRO A 1 21.75 8.00 -4.05
C PRO A 1 20.90 8.97 -3.24
N ALA A 2 21.44 9.66 -2.22
CA ALA A 2 20.66 10.61 -1.40
C ALA A 2 20.03 11.73 -2.24
N GLU A 3 20.76 12.20 -3.26
CA GLU A 3 20.40 13.29 -4.17
C GLU A 3 19.21 12.99 -5.11
N GLN A 4 18.83 11.72 -5.25
CA GLN A 4 17.71 11.29 -6.11
C GLN A 4 16.46 10.89 -5.31
N ARG A 5 16.48 11.03 -3.98
CA ARG A 5 15.35 10.66 -3.13
C ARG A 5 14.29 11.76 -3.18
N VAL A 6 13.04 11.35 -3.35
CA VAL A 6 11.89 12.24 -3.21
C VAL A 6 11.33 12.10 -1.79
N PRO A 7 11.44 13.12 -0.92
CA PRO A 7 10.88 13.07 0.43
C PRO A 7 9.36 13.11 0.37
N ASN A 8 8.71 12.43 1.32
CA ASN A 8 7.27 12.37 1.47
C ASN A 8 6.90 12.52 2.94
N ASP A 9 5.90 13.34 3.22
CA ASP A 9 5.36 13.54 4.56
C ASP A 9 4.17 12.63 4.80
N LEU A 10 4.00 12.20 6.06
CA LEU A 10 2.91 11.33 6.47
C LEU A 10 2.46 11.69 7.89
N ALA A 11 1.14 11.81 8.06
CA ALA A 11 0.51 11.87 9.36
C ALA A 11 -0.59 10.82 9.42
N LEU A 12 -0.53 9.97 10.44
CA LEU A 12 -1.59 9.02 10.79
C LEU A 12 -1.83 9.13 12.29
N GLN A 13 -3.08 9.41 12.67
CA GLN A 13 -3.47 9.64 14.06
C GLN A 13 -4.79 8.94 14.33
N GLY A 14 -4.95 8.47 15.56
CA GLY A 14 -6.13 7.76 15.99
C GLY A 14 -5.95 6.24 15.92
N GLU A 15 -6.66 5.56 16.79
CA GLU A 15 -6.78 4.12 16.82
C GLU A 15 -7.58 3.62 15.62
N GLY A 16 -7.22 2.46 15.06
CA GLY A 16 -7.87 1.93 13.86
C GLY A 16 -7.64 2.72 12.56
N ALA A 17 -6.77 3.73 12.57
CA ALA A 17 -6.55 4.60 11.41
C ALA A 17 -5.75 3.88 10.32
N MET A 18 -6.26 3.92 9.08
CA MET A 18 -5.69 3.20 7.95
C MET A 18 -5.52 4.09 6.72
N LEU A 19 -4.43 3.89 5.98
CA LEU A 19 -4.23 4.51 4.66
C LEU A 19 -4.23 3.46 3.56
N LEU A 20 -5.09 3.65 2.56
CA LEU A 20 -5.07 2.91 1.31
C LEU A 20 -4.27 3.69 0.27
N ILE A 21 -3.09 3.18 -0.08
CA ILE A 21 -2.14 3.82 -0.97
C ILE A 21 -2.22 3.19 -2.36
N THR A 22 -2.74 3.94 -3.31
CA THR A 22 -2.92 3.49 -4.71
C THR A 22 -1.81 4.00 -5.63
N GLY A 23 -1.69 3.39 -6.80
CA GLY A 23 -0.75 3.80 -7.85
C GLY A 23 -0.17 2.61 -8.61
N SER A 24 0.50 2.88 -9.72
CA SER A 24 1.16 1.86 -10.54
C SER A 24 2.28 1.12 -9.79
N ASN A 25 2.66 -0.09 -10.22
CA ASN A 25 3.69 -0.91 -9.54
C ASN A 25 5.04 -0.19 -9.39
N MET A 26 5.37 0.67 -10.34
CA MET A 26 6.64 1.43 -10.37
C MET A 26 6.52 2.81 -9.70
N ALA A 27 5.38 3.16 -9.13
CA ALA A 27 5.13 4.50 -8.58
C ALA A 27 5.76 4.75 -7.19
N GLY A 28 6.42 3.74 -6.60
CA GLY A 28 7.15 3.89 -5.33
C GLY A 28 6.42 3.42 -4.07
N LYS A 29 5.23 2.80 -4.20
CA LYS A 29 4.42 2.32 -3.06
C LYS A 29 5.21 1.44 -2.07
N SER A 30 5.82 0.36 -2.54
CA SER A 30 6.60 -0.56 -1.68
C SER A 30 7.80 0.12 -1.03
N THR A 31 8.47 1.02 -1.76
CA THR A 31 9.58 1.82 -1.24
C THR A 31 9.11 2.73 -0.10
N PHE A 32 7.95 3.37 -0.27
CA PHE A 32 7.35 4.22 0.76
C PHE A 32 6.99 3.41 2.02
N LEU A 33 6.28 2.29 1.88
CA LEU A 33 5.95 1.40 3.00
C LEU A 33 7.20 0.92 3.75
N ARG A 34 8.24 0.48 3.03
CA ARG A 34 9.53 0.08 3.64
C ARG A 34 10.22 1.23 4.35
N THR A 35 10.14 2.44 3.80
CA THR A 35 10.74 3.64 4.42
C THR A 35 10.07 3.96 5.75
N ILE A 36 8.74 3.90 5.82
CA ILE A 36 8.00 4.06 7.07
C ILE A 36 8.36 2.96 8.06
N GLY A 37 8.33 1.69 7.64
CA GLY A 37 8.68 0.56 8.50
C GLY A 37 10.10 0.65 9.07
N LEU A 38 11.08 1.01 8.25
CA LEU A 38 12.47 1.15 8.70
C LEU A 38 12.63 2.31 9.69
N ASN A 39 12.02 3.47 9.41
CA ASN A 39 12.05 4.61 10.35
C ASN A 39 11.36 4.27 11.67
N LEU A 40 10.26 3.51 11.66
CA LEU A 40 9.61 3.01 12.89
C LEU A 40 10.54 2.09 13.68
N VAL A 41 11.17 1.09 13.05
CA VAL A 41 12.10 0.17 13.73
C VAL A 41 13.27 0.94 14.35
N VAL A 42 13.90 1.85 13.60
CA VAL A 42 15.04 2.61 14.08
C VAL A 42 14.63 3.57 15.21
N ALA A 43 13.50 4.27 15.08
CA ALA A 43 13.00 5.16 16.12
C ALA A 43 12.66 4.41 17.42
N LEU A 44 11.98 3.26 17.32
CA LEU A 44 11.62 2.45 18.49
C LEU A 44 12.85 1.80 19.15
N ALA A 45 13.95 1.65 18.42
CA ALA A 45 15.25 1.26 18.95
C ALA A 45 16.08 2.44 19.53
N GLY A 46 15.57 3.67 19.47
CA GLY A 46 16.25 4.88 19.96
C GLY A 46 17.27 5.48 18.99
N GLY A 47 17.30 5.05 17.74
CA GLY A 47 18.22 5.54 16.71
C GLY A 47 17.69 6.76 15.91
N PRO A 48 18.56 7.40 15.11
CA PRO A 48 18.17 8.51 14.24
C PRO A 48 17.39 8.02 13.02
N VAL A 49 16.30 8.71 12.69
CA VAL A 49 15.47 8.41 11.51
C VAL A 49 15.94 9.14 10.26
N ALA A 50 15.58 8.61 9.09
CA ALA A 50 15.73 9.31 7.82
C ALA A 50 14.52 10.24 7.57
N GLY A 51 14.57 11.45 8.12
CA GLY A 51 13.54 12.48 7.96
C GLY A 51 13.93 13.77 8.68
N GLN A 52 13.21 14.87 8.40
CA GLN A 52 13.43 16.15 9.09
C GLN A 52 12.87 16.14 10.51
N ALA A 53 11.74 15.44 10.72
CA ALA A 53 11.12 15.22 12.01
C ALA A 53 10.39 13.87 12.00
N PHE A 54 10.29 13.22 13.15
CA PHE A 54 9.58 11.95 13.29
C PHE A 54 8.97 11.83 14.69
N ARG A 55 7.70 11.43 14.75
CA ARG A 55 6.98 11.19 16.00
C ARG A 55 6.15 9.93 15.86
N ALA A 56 6.34 8.99 16.79
CA ALA A 56 5.57 7.76 16.86
C ALA A 56 5.32 7.39 18.33
N ALA A 57 4.18 6.77 18.60
CA ALA A 57 3.94 6.14 19.89
C ALA A 57 4.64 4.77 19.97
N PRO A 58 4.90 4.22 21.18
CA PRO A 58 5.30 2.83 21.31
C PRO A 58 4.23 1.91 20.71
N MET A 59 4.63 1.00 19.83
CA MET A 59 3.74 0.10 19.11
C MET A 59 4.49 -1.14 18.62
N ARG A 60 3.76 -2.22 18.39
CA ARG A 60 4.26 -3.39 17.66
C ARG A 60 4.17 -3.11 16.16
N LEU A 61 5.17 -3.55 15.39
CA LEU A 61 5.19 -3.43 13.93
C LEU A 61 4.94 -4.79 13.29
N PHE A 62 3.91 -4.89 12.46
CA PHE A 62 3.65 -6.05 11.60
C PHE A 62 3.89 -5.67 10.14
N SER A 63 4.56 -6.54 9.38
CA SER A 63 4.81 -6.29 7.95
C SER A 63 4.51 -7.50 7.10
N SER A 64 3.63 -7.30 6.12
CA SER A 64 3.42 -8.19 4.98
C SER A 64 3.94 -7.51 3.71
N ILE A 65 5.15 -6.97 3.77
CA ILE A 65 5.91 -6.48 2.62
C ILE A 65 6.88 -7.58 2.20
N ARG A 66 6.83 -8.00 0.93
CA ARG A 66 7.66 -9.11 0.43
C ARG A 66 9.15 -8.86 0.67
N VAL A 67 9.82 -9.84 1.25
CA VAL A 67 11.25 -10.12 1.05
C VAL A 67 11.29 -11.30 0.10
N THR A 68 11.86 -11.10 -1.09
CA THR A 68 12.02 -12.14 -2.10
C THR A 68 12.87 -13.25 -1.52
N ASP A 69 12.28 -14.38 -1.17
CA ASP A 69 13.00 -15.64 -1.14
C ASP A 69 12.07 -16.84 -1.41
N SER A 70 12.67 -17.76 -2.17
CA SER A 70 12.21 -19.06 -2.69
C SER A 70 11.13 -19.08 -3.77
N VAL A 71 11.62 -19.36 -4.98
CA VAL A 71 10.88 -19.86 -6.14
C VAL A 71 10.39 -21.26 -5.82
N THR A 72 9.19 -21.39 -5.25
CA THR A 72 8.51 -22.67 -5.10
C THR A 72 7.01 -22.43 -5.24
N ASP A 73 6.48 -22.82 -6.41
CA ASP A 73 5.07 -22.94 -6.84
C ASP A 73 4.07 -21.92 -6.29
N GLY A 74 3.45 -21.12 -7.17
CA GLY A 74 2.53 -20.03 -6.83
C GLY A 74 1.42 -20.35 -5.82
N ILE A 75 1.05 -21.63 -5.64
CA ILE A 75 0.16 -22.12 -4.58
C ILE A 75 0.75 -21.86 -3.17
N SER A 76 2.03 -22.14 -2.96
CA SER A 76 2.72 -21.92 -1.69
C SER A 76 2.80 -20.44 -1.34
N TYR A 77 2.99 -19.56 -2.34
CA TYR A 77 3.06 -18.12 -2.10
C TYR A 77 1.72 -17.55 -1.65
N PHE A 78 0.63 -17.87 -2.37
CA PHE A 78 -0.70 -17.44 -1.99
C PHE A 78 -1.07 -17.97 -0.59
N TYR A 79 -0.81 -19.24 -0.31
CA TYR A 79 -1.10 -19.81 1.00
C TYR A 79 -0.25 -19.20 2.12
N ALA A 80 1.04 -18.91 1.86
CA ALA A 80 1.91 -18.21 2.79
C ALA A 80 1.39 -16.79 3.07
N GLU A 81 0.93 -16.09 2.05
CA GLU A 81 0.30 -14.78 2.18
C GLU A 81 -0.98 -14.85 3.03
N VAL A 82 -1.89 -15.79 2.75
CA VAL A 82 -3.08 -16.03 3.58
C VAL A 82 -2.70 -16.30 5.03
N ARG A 83 -1.72 -17.16 5.29
CA ARG A 83 -1.24 -17.43 6.66
C ARG A 83 -0.62 -16.21 7.33
N ARG A 84 0.11 -15.37 6.58
CA ARG A 84 0.69 -14.12 7.08
C ARG A 84 -0.41 -13.15 7.50
N LEU A 85 -1.43 -12.96 6.66
CA LEU A 85 -2.54 -12.06 6.94
C LEU A 85 -3.43 -12.59 8.06
N ARG A 86 -3.58 -13.92 8.19
CA ARG A 86 -4.21 -14.52 9.37
C ARG A 86 -3.43 -14.22 10.64
N ALA A 87 -2.11 -14.39 10.61
CA ALA A 87 -1.25 -14.08 11.74
C ALA A 87 -1.25 -12.59 12.12
N LEU A 88 -1.49 -11.69 11.16
CA LEU A 88 -1.76 -10.28 11.46
C LEU A 88 -3.01 -10.16 12.32
N LEU A 89 -4.14 -10.73 11.89
CA LEU A 89 -5.40 -10.66 12.63
C LEU A 89 -5.28 -11.27 14.03
N ASP A 90 -4.59 -12.41 14.16
CA ASP A 90 -4.36 -13.07 15.45
C ASP A 90 -3.40 -12.28 16.36
N ALA A 91 -2.57 -11.39 15.80
CA ALA A 91 -1.63 -10.58 16.57
C ALA A 91 -2.26 -9.29 17.11
N ILE A 92 -3.41 -8.86 16.60
CA ILE A 92 -4.09 -7.65 17.06
C ILE A 92 -4.54 -7.86 18.51
N ASP A 93 -4.20 -6.90 19.36
CA ASP A 93 -4.45 -6.90 20.79
C ASP A 93 -4.75 -5.46 21.19
N ASP A 94 -5.86 -5.24 21.90
CA ASP A 94 -6.32 -3.91 22.30
C ASP A 94 -5.43 -3.28 23.38
N ASP A 95 -4.70 -4.09 24.16
CA ASP A 95 -3.76 -3.59 25.17
C ASP A 95 -2.41 -3.17 24.58
N GLN A 96 -2.09 -3.62 23.36
CA GLN A 96 -0.80 -3.36 22.71
C GLN A 96 -0.98 -2.84 21.28
N PRO A 97 -0.88 -1.52 21.07
CA PRO A 97 -1.02 -0.90 19.76
C PRO A 97 -0.19 -1.61 18.70
N LEU A 98 -0.83 -1.94 17.57
CA LEU A 98 -0.20 -2.60 16.45
C LEU A 98 -0.30 -1.72 15.22
N PHE A 99 0.85 -1.52 14.57
CA PHE A 99 0.97 -0.84 13.28
C PHE A 99 1.30 -1.85 12.20
N PHE A 100 0.48 -1.96 11.17
CA PHE A 100 0.70 -2.89 10.06
C PHE A 100 1.13 -2.19 8.77
N LEU A 101 1.92 -2.91 7.97
CA LEU A 101 2.31 -2.53 6.62
C LEU A 101 1.99 -3.70 5.69
N ILE A 102 1.06 -3.52 4.76
CA ILE A 102 0.67 -4.56 3.80
C ILE A 102 0.97 -4.07 2.39
N ASP A 103 1.81 -4.81 1.66
CA ASP A 103 2.14 -4.47 0.29
C ASP A 103 1.41 -5.37 -0.71
N GLU A 104 0.30 -4.87 -1.26
CA GLU A 104 -0.72 -5.56 -2.05
C GLU A 104 -1.26 -6.85 -1.43
N ILE A 105 -2.57 -7.02 -1.45
CA ILE A 105 -3.25 -8.18 -0.87
C ILE A 105 -3.55 -9.20 -1.98
N PHE A 106 -3.26 -10.47 -1.74
CA PHE A 106 -3.63 -11.63 -2.57
C PHE A 106 -3.15 -11.54 -4.03
N ARG A 107 -1.87 -11.21 -4.26
CA ARG A 107 -1.31 -11.04 -5.62
C ARG A 107 -1.40 -12.29 -6.52
N GLY A 108 -1.59 -13.47 -5.93
CA GLY A 108 -1.58 -14.76 -6.64
C GLY A 108 -2.94 -15.31 -7.10
N THR A 109 -4.05 -14.59 -6.90
CA THR A 109 -5.39 -15.04 -7.33
C THR A 109 -5.97 -14.18 -8.47
N ASN A 110 -7.11 -14.59 -9.01
CA ASN A 110 -7.85 -13.84 -10.01
C ASN A 110 -8.32 -12.47 -9.47
N ASN A 111 -8.57 -11.52 -10.37
CA ASN A 111 -8.84 -10.13 -9.98
C ASN A 111 -10.08 -9.99 -9.07
N GLU A 112 -11.12 -10.78 -9.30
CA GLU A 112 -12.38 -10.67 -8.55
C GLU A 112 -12.25 -11.24 -7.12
N GLU A 113 -11.67 -12.43 -6.98
CA GLU A 113 -11.37 -13.01 -5.66
C GLU A 113 -10.40 -12.14 -4.87
N ARG A 114 -9.39 -11.57 -5.53
CA ARG A 114 -8.47 -10.62 -4.91
C ARG A 114 -9.21 -9.42 -4.36
N ARG A 115 -10.08 -8.80 -5.15
CA ARG A 115 -10.87 -7.62 -4.76
C ARG A 115 -11.76 -7.92 -3.57
N LEU A 116 -12.58 -8.98 -3.66
CA LEU A 116 -13.49 -9.40 -2.59
C LEU A 116 -12.74 -9.76 -1.29
N GLY A 117 -11.64 -10.50 -1.41
CA GLY A 117 -10.81 -10.87 -0.26
C GLY A 117 -10.13 -9.65 0.38
N SER A 118 -9.61 -8.73 -0.43
CA SER A 118 -8.97 -7.50 0.06
C SER A 118 -9.97 -6.61 0.79
N GLU A 119 -11.16 -6.43 0.22
CA GLU A 119 -12.26 -5.71 0.85
C GLU A 119 -12.64 -6.32 2.20
N ALA A 120 -12.82 -7.65 2.25
CA ALA A 120 -13.16 -8.34 3.49
C ALA A 120 -12.08 -8.16 4.57
N LEU A 121 -10.79 -8.23 4.19
CA LEU A 121 -9.69 -8.00 5.11
C LEU A 121 -9.64 -6.55 5.62
N ILE A 122 -9.78 -5.56 4.73
CA ILE A 122 -9.79 -4.14 5.10
C ILE A 122 -10.94 -3.85 6.07
N ARG A 123 -12.14 -4.40 5.81
CA ARG A 123 -13.29 -4.28 6.72
C ARG A 123 -13.02 -4.96 8.06
N ALA A 124 -12.36 -6.12 8.09
CA ALA A 124 -11.98 -6.77 9.34
C ALA A 124 -10.99 -5.91 10.15
N LEU A 125 -9.95 -5.37 9.51
CA LEU A 125 -8.98 -4.47 10.15
C LEU A 125 -9.64 -3.19 10.66
N SER A 126 -10.60 -2.62 9.91
CA SER A 126 -11.33 -1.41 10.33
C SER A 126 -12.14 -1.54 11.61
N ARG A 127 -12.46 -2.78 12.03
CA ARG A 127 -13.20 -3.07 13.25
C ARG A 127 -12.28 -3.34 14.45
N SER A 128 -10.98 -3.14 14.27
CA SER A 128 -9.96 -3.41 15.28
C SER A 128 -9.23 -2.12 15.67
N SER A 129 -8.46 -2.20 16.75
CA SER A 129 -7.60 -1.12 17.23
C SER A 129 -6.36 -0.87 16.36
N ALA A 130 -6.03 -1.82 15.46
CA ALA A 130 -4.82 -1.78 14.66
C ALA A 130 -4.84 -0.66 13.60
N SER A 131 -3.74 0.08 13.52
CA SER A 131 -3.54 1.15 12.52
C SER A 131 -2.55 0.69 11.46
N GLY A 132 -2.56 1.26 10.26
CA GLY A 132 -1.57 0.84 9.28
C GLY A 132 -1.73 1.36 7.86
N LEU A 133 -0.83 0.87 7.00
CA LEU A 133 -0.76 1.25 5.59
C LEU A 133 -0.97 0.02 4.71
N ILE A 134 -1.79 0.17 3.68
CA ILE A 134 -2.07 -0.86 2.68
C ILE A 134 -1.77 -0.26 1.31
N SER A 135 -0.81 -0.80 0.57
CA SER A 135 -0.67 -0.45 -0.85
C SER A 135 -1.48 -1.38 -1.74
N THR A 136 -2.03 -0.84 -2.82
CA THR A 136 -2.73 -1.62 -3.85
C THR A 136 -2.62 -0.96 -5.21
N HIS A 137 -2.74 -1.74 -6.29
CA HIS A 137 -3.01 -1.21 -7.64
C HIS A 137 -4.49 -1.35 -8.02
N ASP A 138 -5.31 -1.96 -7.16
CA ASP A 138 -6.74 -2.16 -7.38
C ASP A 138 -7.53 -0.90 -7.00
N LEU A 139 -7.93 -0.13 -8.00
CA LEU A 139 -8.76 1.06 -7.80
C LEU A 139 -10.19 0.73 -7.38
N GLY A 140 -10.65 -0.53 -7.48
CA GLY A 140 -11.95 -0.95 -6.99
C GLY A 140 -12.07 -0.85 -5.46
N LEU A 141 -10.94 -0.80 -4.74
CA LEU A 141 -10.92 -0.68 -3.28
C LEU A 141 -11.02 0.77 -2.78
N VAL A 142 -10.87 1.75 -3.68
CA VAL A 142 -10.89 3.19 -3.34
C VAL A 142 -12.19 3.62 -2.68
N GLY A 143 -13.33 3.08 -3.14
CA GLY A 143 -14.66 3.42 -2.60
C GLY A 143 -14.85 3.01 -1.13
N LEU A 144 -14.01 2.13 -0.59
CA LEU A 144 -14.11 1.72 0.82
C LEU A 144 -13.88 2.88 1.79
N ALA A 145 -13.13 3.92 1.40
CA ALA A 145 -12.92 5.09 2.24
C ALA A 145 -14.20 5.93 2.43
N ASP A 146 -15.18 5.80 1.54
CA ASP A 146 -16.48 6.45 1.69
C ASP A 146 -17.37 5.72 2.72
N GLU A 147 -17.06 4.45 2.99
CA GLU A 147 -17.83 3.58 3.91
C GLU A 147 -17.16 3.37 5.27
N ILE A 148 -15.83 3.48 5.33
CA ILE A 148 -15.01 3.21 6.52
C ILE A 148 -14.39 4.53 7.00
N PRO A 149 -14.90 5.15 8.08
CA PRO A 149 -14.47 6.47 8.53
C PRO A 149 -12.98 6.58 8.89
N THR A 150 -12.35 5.47 9.30
CA THR A 150 -10.94 5.43 9.66
C THR A 150 -10.00 5.14 8.48
N LEU A 151 -10.55 4.89 7.29
CA LEU A 151 -9.78 4.61 6.07
C LEU A 151 -9.67 5.85 5.20
N GLN A 152 -8.44 6.23 4.84
CA GLN A 152 -8.19 7.37 3.95
C GLN A 152 -7.43 6.93 2.70
N ASN A 153 -7.85 7.47 1.55
CA ASN A 153 -7.17 7.23 0.29
C ASN A 153 -5.96 8.15 0.13
N PHE A 154 -4.87 7.57 -0.34
CA PHE A 154 -3.71 8.28 -0.86
C PHE A 154 -3.27 7.64 -2.18
N HIS A 155 -2.49 8.35 -2.97
CA HIS A 155 -1.96 7.83 -4.21
C HIS A 155 -0.57 8.36 -4.55
N PHE A 156 0.18 7.55 -5.29
CA PHE A 156 1.28 8.02 -6.12
C PHE A 156 0.77 8.19 -7.55
N ARG A 157 1.12 9.32 -8.17
CA ARG A 157 0.72 9.64 -9.54
C ARG A 157 1.77 9.14 -10.53
N ASP A 158 1.28 8.72 -11.68
CA ASP A 158 2.07 8.59 -12.90
C ASP A 158 1.56 9.57 -13.96
N GLU A 159 2.48 10.14 -14.71
CA GLU A 159 2.21 11.03 -15.83
C GLU A 159 2.77 10.43 -17.13
N ILE A 160 2.19 10.84 -18.25
CA ILE A 160 2.67 10.44 -19.57
C ILE A 160 3.27 11.68 -20.21
N GLU A 161 4.54 11.59 -20.59
CA GLU A 161 5.20 12.61 -21.41
C GLU A 161 5.73 11.93 -22.68
N GLY A 162 5.08 12.21 -23.81
CA GLY A 162 5.29 11.48 -25.06
C GLY A 162 5.00 9.98 -24.91
N ASP A 163 6.03 9.16 -25.13
CA ASP A 163 5.91 7.69 -25.08
C ASP A 163 6.42 7.09 -23.77
N ARG A 164 6.69 7.92 -22.76
CA ARG A 164 7.29 7.49 -21.48
C ARG A 164 6.37 7.75 -20.30
N MET A 165 6.38 6.80 -19.36
CA MET A 165 5.75 6.93 -18.06
C MET A 165 6.73 7.60 -17.09
N LEU A 166 6.30 8.71 -16.51
CA LEU A 166 7.04 9.45 -15.51
C LEU A 166 6.40 9.26 -14.14
N PHE A 167 7.24 9.10 -13.13
CA PHE A 167 6.83 8.99 -11.74
C PHE A 167 7.54 10.08 -10.96
N ASP A 168 6.77 10.97 -10.35
CA ASP A 168 7.33 12.01 -9.49
C ASP A 168 7.59 11.53 -8.05
N TYR A 169 7.14 10.32 -7.74
CA TYR A 169 7.27 9.67 -6.44
C TYR A 169 6.72 10.49 -5.26
N ARG A 170 5.72 11.36 -5.50
CA ARG A 170 5.05 12.15 -4.48
C ARG A 170 3.71 11.54 -4.08
N LEU A 171 3.58 11.26 -2.80
CA LEU A 171 2.35 10.82 -2.14
C LEU A 171 1.38 11.99 -2.06
N ARG A 172 0.13 11.75 -2.43
CA ARG A 172 -0.94 12.75 -2.43
C ARG A 172 -2.19 12.20 -1.74
N PRO A 173 -2.95 13.02 -1.00
CA PRO A 173 -4.22 12.61 -0.46
C PRO A 173 -5.25 12.39 -1.56
N GLY A 174 -6.25 11.56 -1.26
CA GLY A 174 -7.34 11.23 -2.15
C GLY A 174 -7.04 10.08 -3.11
N PRO A 175 -8.06 9.65 -3.86
CA PRO A 175 -7.93 8.58 -4.84
C PRO A 175 -7.09 9.01 -6.05
N SER A 176 -6.47 8.04 -6.72
CA SER A 176 -5.78 8.33 -7.98
C SER A 176 -6.79 8.76 -9.07
N PRO A 177 -6.56 9.90 -9.75
CA PRO A 177 -7.52 10.43 -10.73
C PRO A 177 -7.56 9.67 -12.06
N THR A 178 -6.52 8.88 -12.40
CA THR A 178 -6.39 8.27 -13.74
C THR A 178 -5.64 6.94 -13.73
N THR A 179 -5.96 6.05 -14.69
CA THR A 179 -5.10 4.91 -15.05
C THR A 179 -4.55 5.10 -16.46
N ASN A 180 -3.23 5.22 -16.58
CA ASN A 180 -2.54 5.53 -17.83
C ASN A 180 -2.07 4.29 -18.62
N ALA A 181 -2.23 3.09 -18.05
CA ALA A 181 -1.73 1.85 -18.65
C ALA A 181 -2.27 1.59 -20.07
N LEU A 182 -3.56 1.86 -20.32
CA LEU A 182 -4.17 1.72 -21.65
C LEU A 182 -3.65 2.73 -22.67
N HIS A 183 -3.20 3.90 -22.23
CA HIS A 183 -2.58 4.87 -23.13
C HIS A 183 -1.19 4.37 -23.55
N ILE A 184 -0.38 3.89 -22.60
CA ILE A 184 0.96 3.34 -22.89
C ILE A 184 0.89 2.14 -23.83
N MET A 185 -0.05 1.22 -23.60
CA MET A 185 -0.23 0.08 -24.49
C MET A 185 -0.51 0.54 -25.93
N ARG A 186 -1.32 1.60 -26.13
CA ARG A 186 -1.56 2.18 -27.46
C ARG A 186 -0.31 2.80 -28.06
N THR A 187 0.41 3.60 -27.28
CA THR A 187 1.64 4.25 -27.73
C THR A 187 2.73 3.23 -28.10
N ALA A 188 2.76 2.08 -27.42
CA ALA A 188 3.62 0.95 -27.77
C ALA A 188 3.14 0.13 -28.99
N GLY A 189 2.03 0.54 -29.63
CA GLY A 189 1.47 -0.11 -30.82
C GLY A 189 0.59 -1.33 -30.53
N LEU A 190 0.16 -1.55 -29.29
CA LEU A 190 -0.74 -2.65 -28.95
C LEU A 190 -2.20 -2.31 -29.29
N PRO A 191 -2.97 -3.29 -29.82
CA PRO A 191 -4.35 -3.07 -30.23
C PRO A 191 -5.31 -3.09 -29.02
N VAL A 192 -5.24 -2.05 -28.16
CA VAL A 192 -6.12 -1.92 -26.99
C VAL A 192 -7.24 -0.90 -27.24
N PRO A 193 -8.45 -1.13 -26.70
CA PRO A 193 -9.60 -0.25 -26.91
C PRO A 193 -9.42 1.12 -26.26
N GLU A 194 -10.03 2.15 -26.86
CA GLU A 194 -10.14 3.46 -26.23
C GLU A 194 -11.03 3.38 -24.99
N ARG A 195 -10.60 4.02 -23.90
CA ARG A 195 -11.44 4.15 -22.72
C ARG A 195 -12.47 5.25 -23.01
N THR A 196 -13.65 4.86 -23.48
CA THR A 196 -14.80 5.77 -23.59
C THR A 196 -15.12 6.29 -22.20
N GLY A 197 -14.99 7.62 -21.99
CA GLY A 197 -15.25 8.27 -20.72
C GLY A 197 -16.68 8.03 -20.23
N ARG A 198 -16.83 7.84 -18.92
CA ARG A 198 -18.02 8.16 -18.16
C ARG A 198 -17.69 9.33 -17.26
#